data_AF-A0A2G6TFS6-F1
#
_entry.id   AF-A0A2G6TFS6-F1
#
_cell.length_a   1.000
_cell.length_b   1.000
_cell.length_c   1.000
_cell.angle_alpha   90.00
_cell.angle_beta   90.00
_cell.angle_gamma   90.00
#
_symmetry.space_group_name_H-M   'P 1'
#
loop_
_entity.id
_entity.type
_entity.pdbx_description
1 polymer ?
#
loop_
_entity_poly.entity_id
_entity_poly.type
_entity_poly.pdbx_seq_one_letter_code
_entity_poly.pdbx_strand_id
1 'polypeptide(L)'
;MLELKNKKWTLLMVFVVQSVLYSQKTKILYDVFSISGKVIDSKSNDKISNADLYLLNCNKSVVANSEGDFQFNISKSSFNDKLIISALGYSSDTIMVSELEKRQSESLQIKLNKEKDAEILLNETIVVSSKKKSNTLSAKAILSRAKENIKKNYYQKPFNQKFFFRAQTKKDSVFTINEEASIDTYSPKGIKVSDDAAANYFGEILQFRKKVDSETIENWKGIGYFGVVIFRNIMLSNQNLLYETKDFELKKEGTTTYGGKKVYVISFTNLAPSVFSTGFGNPGSQSAIGFIYIETDSFAIVKFEQYVVLNRNRSNDNDDIVIESSLKMTQTYKNVNGHYFINYCNEKVESNYFSVSNKKLLSSENSDYDLMSEDIIIEKVSIIKRPIDRLKLDPKFVEDVEYWKNNNFIIENKKMEF
;
A
#
# COMPACT_ATOMS: atom_id res chain seq x y z
N MET A 1 1.97 -47.77 -52.28
CA MET A 1 2.58 -46.42 -52.46
C MET A 1 1.64 -45.26 -52.13
N LEU A 2 0.30 -45.42 -52.23
CA LEU A 2 -0.67 -44.38 -51.86
C LEU A 2 -0.79 -44.14 -50.33
N GLU A 3 -0.71 -45.17 -49.48
CA GLU A 3 -0.91 -45.01 -48.02
C GLU A 3 0.17 -44.16 -47.32
N LEU A 4 1.42 -44.25 -47.78
CA LEU A 4 2.53 -43.45 -47.25
C LEU A 4 2.40 -41.96 -47.59
N LYS A 5 1.71 -41.62 -48.69
CA LYS A 5 1.47 -40.23 -49.10
C LYS A 5 0.40 -39.58 -48.22
N ASN A 6 -0.64 -40.33 -47.85
CA ASN A 6 -1.72 -39.86 -46.98
C ASN A 6 -1.23 -39.62 -45.54
N LYS A 7 -0.43 -40.53 -44.97
CA LYS A 7 0.13 -40.33 -43.61
C LYS A 7 1.02 -39.10 -43.48
N LYS A 8 1.80 -38.75 -44.52
CA LYS A 8 2.62 -37.52 -44.53
C LYS A 8 1.77 -36.25 -44.55
N TRP A 9 0.65 -36.25 -45.26
CA TRP A 9 -0.28 -35.12 -45.28
C TRP A 9 -1.02 -34.96 -43.95
N THR A 10 -1.41 -36.05 -43.29
CA THR A 10 -2.03 -35.99 -41.96
C THR A 10 -1.05 -35.46 -40.90
N LEU A 11 0.21 -35.89 -40.94
CA LEU A 11 1.23 -35.41 -39.99
C LEU A 11 1.55 -33.92 -40.20
N LEU A 12 1.60 -33.45 -41.45
CA LEU A 12 1.80 -32.05 -41.79
C LEU A 12 0.61 -31.17 -41.33
N MET A 13 -0.62 -31.66 -41.50
CA MET A 13 -1.81 -30.97 -41.00
C MET A 13 -1.82 -30.84 -39.48
N VAL A 14 -1.43 -31.88 -38.75
CA VAL A 14 -1.36 -31.84 -37.27
C VAL A 14 -0.30 -30.84 -36.81
N PHE A 15 0.85 -30.75 -37.49
CA PHE A 15 1.88 -29.75 -37.17
C PHE A 15 1.43 -28.31 -37.50
N VAL A 16 0.68 -28.09 -38.58
CA VAL A 16 0.13 -26.78 -38.92
C VAL A 16 -1.00 -26.38 -37.96
N VAL A 17 -1.86 -27.31 -37.54
CA VAL A 17 -2.91 -27.04 -36.54
C VAL A 17 -2.29 -26.78 -35.16
N GLN A 18 -1.22 -27.49 -34.78
CA GLN A 18 -0.49 -27.21 -33.54
C GLN A 18 0.25 -25.87 -33.57
N SER A 19 0.82 -25.45 -34.70
CA SER A 19 1.47 -24.14 -34.82
C SER A 19 0.46 -22.99 -34.87
N VAL A 20 -0.71 -23.19 -35.47
CA VAL A 20 -1.81 -22.20 -35.44
C VAL A 20 -2.42 -22.08 -34.04
N LEU A 21 -2.52 -23.18 -33.28
CA LEU A 21 -2.95 -23.15 -31.87
C LEU A 21 -1.88 -22.57 -30.93
N TYR A 22 -0.59 -22.78 -31.19
CA TYR A 22 0.51 -22.12 -30.45
C TYR A 22 0.66 -20.63 -30.80
N SER A 23 0.28 -20.22 -32.01
CA SER A 23 0.32 -18.82 -32.46
C SER A 23 -0.89 -18.00 -32.02
N GLN A 24 -1.88 -18.61 -31.36
CA GLN A 24 -2.96 -17.88 -30.68
C GLN A 24 -2.63 -17.58 -29.21
N LYS A 25 -1.36 -17.26 -28.91
CA LYS A 25 -1.10 -16.31 -27.83
C LYS A 25 -1.71 -14.99 -28.30
N THR A 26 -2.96 -14.73 -27.91
CA THR A 26 -3.63 -13.44 -28.07
C THR A 26 -2.65 -12.39 -27.60
N LYS A 27 -2.09 -11.63 -28.55
CA LYS A 27 -1.36 -10.41 -28.25
C LYS A 27 -2.43 -9.50 -27.65
N ILE A 28 -2.47 -9.39 -26.33
CA ILE A 28 -3.35 -8.45 -25.64
C ILE A 28 -2.88 -7.08 -26.15
N LEU A 29 -3.64 -6.50 -27.06
CA LEU A 29 -3.41 -5.14 -27.49
C LEU A 29 -3.90 -4.27 -26.34
N TYR A 30 -2.99 -3.82 -25.50
CA TYR A 30 -3.31 -2.88 -24.44
C TYR A 30 -3.70 -1.55 -25.09
N ASP A 31 -5.01 -1.26 -25.13
CA ASP A 31 -5.50 0.05 -25.59
C ASP A 31 -5.41 1.07 -24.46
N VAL A 32 -4.17 1.34 -24.05
CA VAL A 32 -3.82 2.23 -22.94
C VAL A 32 -2.94 3.37 -23.43
N PHE A 33 -2.98 4.50 -22.73
CA PHE A 33 -1.98 5.55 -22.84
C PHE A 33 -1.41 5.85 -21.45
N SER A 34 -0.14 6.25 -21.40
CA SER A 34 0.55 6.57 -20.14
C SER A 34 0.63 8.06 -19.95
N ILE A 35 0.29 8.53 -18.76
CA ILE A 35 0.65 9.86 -18.27
C ILE A 35 1.72 9.71 -17.18
N SER A 36 2.59 10.70 -17.07
CA SER A 36 3.59 10.76 -15.99
C SER A 36 3.80 12.21 -15.58
N GLY A 37 4.20 12.44 -14.34
CA GLY A 37 4.42 13.79 -13.86
C GLY A 37 4.80 13.86 -12.39
N LYS A 38 4.72 15.07 -11.84
CA LYS A 38 4.98 15.37 -10.44
C LYS A 38 3.83 16.16 -9.83
N VAL A 39 3.46 15.81 -8.60
CA VAL A 39 2.50 16.56 -7.76
C VAL A 39 3.28 17.46 -6.80
N ILE A 40 3.00 18.76 -6.84
CA ILE A 40 3.71 19.79 -6.05
C ILE A 40 2.74 20.78 -5.42
N ASP A 41 3.18 21.45 -4.36
CA ASP A 41 2.47 22.57 -3.75
C ASP A 41 2.50 23.79 -4.67
N SER A 42 1.35 24.43 -4.86
CA SER A 42 1.19 25.51 -5.83
C SER A 42 1.98 26.79 -5.50
N LYS A 43 2.36 27.00 -4.23
CA LYS A 43 3.03 28.22 -3.76
C LYS A 43 4.53 28.01 -3.57
N SER A 44 4.90 26.97 -2.85
CA SER A 44 6.29 26.64 -2.52
C SER A 44 6.99 25.87 -3.64
N ASN A 45 6.22 25.15 -4.47
CA ASN A 45 6.71 24.10 -5.37
C ASN A 45 7.35 22.91 -4.64
N ASP A 46 7.10 22.77 -3.32
CA ASP A 46 7.51 21.60 -2.57
C ASP A 46 6.81 20.35 -3.10
N LYS A 47 7.54 19.22 -3.09
CA LYS A 47 7.01 17.93 -3.51
C LYS A 47 5.88 17.47 -2.58
N ILE A 48 4.78 16.98 -3.14
CA ILE A 48 3.69 16.39 -2.36
C ILE A 48 3.81 14.88 -2.45
N SER A 49 4.27 14.26 -1.36
CA SER A 49 4.43 12.82 -1.25
C SER A 49 3.08 12.10 -1.16
N ASN A 50 3.02 10.87 -1.68
CA ASN A 50 1.89 9.95 -1.50
C ASN A 50 0.53 10.54 -1.92
N ALA A 51 0.53 11.42 -2.93
CA ALA A 51 -0.71 11.94 -3.50
C ALA A 51 -1.46 10.83 -4.24
N ASP A 52 -2.78 10.79 -4.06
CA ASP A 52 -3.66 9.84 -4.72
C ASP A 52 -4.08 10.37 -6.09
N LEU A 53 -3.98 9.53 -7.11
CA LEU A 53 -4.49 9.79 -8.45
C LEU A 53 -5.47 8.67 -8.82
N TYR A 54 -6.73 9.00 -9.06
CA TYR A 54 -7.74 7.99 -9.37
C TYR A 54 -8.76 8.50 -10.39
N LEU A 55 -9.33 7.56 -11.13
CA LEU A 55 -10.40 7.85 -12.08
C LEU A 55 -11.75 7.83 -11.36
N LEU A 56 -12.60 8.82 -11.64
CA LEU A 56 -13.83 9.01 -10.88
C LEU A 56 -14.83 7.85 -11.06
N ASN A 57 -14.96 7.33 -12.28
CA ASN A 57 -15.99 6.34 -12.62
C ASN A 57 -15.44 4.90 -12.75
N CYS A 58 -14.16 4.67 -12.47
CA CYS A 58 -13.59 3.33 -12.46
C CYS A 58 -12.60 3.13 -11.31
N ASN A 59 -12.34 1.89 -10.91
CA ASN A 59 -11.60 1.58 -9.69
C ASN A 59 -10.06 1.66 -9.84
N LYS A 60 -9.59 2.25 -10.95
CA LYS A 60 -8.17 2.39 -11.28
C LYS A 60 -7.57 3.60 -10.58
N SER A 61 -6.43 3.39 -9.94
CA SER A 61 -5.70 4.44 -9.22
C SER A 61 -4.20 4.18 -9.22
N VAL A 62 -3.43 5.23 -8.99
CA VAL A 62 -2.01 5.19 -8.62
C VAL A 62 -1.73 6.14 -7.48
N VAL A 63 -0.61 5.91 -6.79
CA VAL A 63 -0.10 6.79 -5.74
C VAL A 63 1.24 7.35 -6.17
N ALA A 64 1.40 8.67 -6.04
CA ALA A 64 2.67 9.34 -6.27
C ALA A 64 3.69 8.94 -5.20
N ASN A 65 4.95 8.82 -5.57
CA ASN A 65 6.00 8.37 -4.64
C ASN A 65 6.39 9.46 -3.62
N SER A 66 7.46 9.26 -2.83
CA SER A 66 7.89 10.26 -1.83
C SER A 66 8.38 11.57 -2.45
N GLU A 67 8.76 11.53 -3.72
CA GLU A 67 9.18 12.69 -4.50
C GLU A 67 8.02 13.39 -5.23
N GLY A 68 6.79 12.91 -5.03
CA GLY A 68 5.59 13.35 -5.74
C GLY A 68 5.53 12.90 -7.20
N ASP A 69 6.46 12.04 -7.65
CA ASP A 69 6.48 11.53 -9.02
C ASP A 69 5.45 10.39 -9.19
N PHE A 70 4.72 10.40 -10.31
CA PHE A 70 3.72 9.38 -10.65
C PHE A 70 3.77 8.96 -12.12
N GLN A 71 3.29 7.75 -12.39
CA GLN A 71 2.97 7.25 -13.72
C GLN A 71 1.63 6.53 -13.66
N PHE A 72 0.75 6.79 -14.62
CA PHE A 72 -0.58 6.19 -14.70
C PHE A 72 -0.87 5.74 -16.13
N ASN A 73 -0.95 4.43 -16.32
CA ASN A 73 -1.50 3.79 -17.51
C ASN A 73 -3.04 3.78 -17.43
N ILE A 74 -3.66 4.50 -18.36
CA ILE A 74 -5.11 4.70 -18.44
C ILE A 74 -5.64 4.04 -19.70
N SER A 75 -6.70 3.22 -19.56
CA SER A 75 -7.41 2.65 -20.70
C SER A 75 -8.11 3.73 -21.51
N LYS A 76 -8.06 3.64 -22.84
CA LYS A 76 -8.83 4.55 -23.72
C LYS A 76 -10.34 4.42 -23.54
N SER A 77 -10.82 3.30 -22.98
CA SER A 77 -12.23 3.17 -22.57
C SER A 77 -12.65 4.19 -21.50
N SER A 78 -11.69 4.76 -20.76
CA SER A 78 -11.92 5.77 -19.72
C SER A 78 -11.77 7.21 -20.24
N PHE A 79 -11.79 7.44 -21.56
CA PHE A 79 -11.57 8.75 -22.17
C PHE A 79 -12.53 9.85 -21.69
N ASN A 80 -13.78 9.48 -21.41
CA ASN A 80 -14.81 10.40 -20.89
C ASN A 80 -14.81 10.51 -19.36
N ASP A 81 -13.86 9.86 -18.68
CA ASP A 81 -13.73 9.91 -17.24
C ASP A 81 -12.96 11.16 -16.77
N LYS A 82 -12.90 11.36 -15.47
CA LYS A 82 -12.15 12.43 -14.81
C LYS A 82 -11.07 11.83 -13.93
N LEU A 83 -9.85 12.34 -14.07
CA LEU A 83 -8.76 12.09 -13.15
C LEU A 83 -8.90 13.05 -11.96
N ILE A 84 -9.00 12.50 -10.76
CA ILE A 84 -8.97 13.24 -9.50
C ILE A 84 -7.58 13.09 -8.88
N ILE A 85 -6.99 14.19 -8.43
CA ILE A 85 -5.73 14.22 -7.70
C ILE A 85 -5.98 14.77 -6.31
N SER A 86 -5.62 14.01 -5.28
CA SER A 86 -5.85 14.38 -3.89
C SER A 86 -4.63 14.15 -3.01
N ALA A 87 -4.44 15.00 -2.02
CA ALA A 87 -3.40 14.84 -1.01
C ALA A 87 -3.88 15.39 0.33
N LEU A 88 -3.33 14.85 1.42
CA LEU A 88 -3.69 15.27 2.77
C LEU A 88 -3.33 16.74 2.99
N GLY A 89 -4.32 17.55 3.38
CA GLY A 89 -4.14 18.98 3.62
C GLY A 89 -4.19 19.85 2.36
N TYR A 90 -4.57 19.29 1.22
CA TYR A 90 -4.67 20.00 -0.06
C TYR A 90 -6.08 19.94 -0.66
N SER A 91 -6.46 21.00 -1.37
CA SER A 91 -7.64 20.98 -2.24
C SER A 91 -7.38 19.99 -3.37
N SER A 92 -8.35 19.13 -3.66
CA SER A 92 -8.20 18.17 -4.77
C SER A 92 -8.38 18.87 -6.11
N ASP A 93 -7.66 18.40 -7.12
CA ASP A 93 -7.75 18.86 -8.51
C ASP A 93 -8.46 17.82 -9.38
N THR A 94 -9.02 18.25 -10.51
CA THR A 94 -9.78 17.39 -11.42
C THR A 94 -9.49 17.74 -12.87
N ILE A 95 -9.04 16.75 -13.63
CA ILE A 95 -8.66 16.90 -15.04
C ILE A 95 -9.45 15.89 -15.88
N MET A 96 -9.97 16.30 -17.04
CA MET A 96 -10.61 15.36 -17.97
C MET A 96 -9.56 14.45 -18.61
N VAL A 97 -9.82 13.13 -18.64
CA VAL A 97 -8.90 12.16 -19.26
C VAL A 97 -8.67 12.46 -20.75
N SER A 98 -9.71 12.95 -21.42
CA SER A 98 -9.62 13.39 -22.82
C SER A 98 -8.68 14.57 -23.07
N GLU A 99 -8.45 15.43 -22.07
CA GLU A 99 -7.45 16.50 -22.18
C GLU A 99 -6.04 15.98 -21.98
N LEU A 100 -5.88 14.97 -21.12
CA LEU A 100 -4.60 14.33 -20.85
C LEU A 100 -4.09 13.53 -22.07
N GLU A 101 -4.97 12.79 -22.74
CA GLU A 101 -4.60 12.05 -23.95
C GLU A 101 -4.06 13.00 -25.04
N LYS A 102 -4.70 14.17 -25.22
CA LYS A 102 -4.29 15.16 -26.23
C LYS A 102 -2.92 15.78 -25.96
N ARG A 103 -2.51 15.88 -24.69
CA ARG A 103 -1.22 16.46 -24.30
C ARG A 103 -0.03 15.55 -24.59
N GLN A 104 -0.27 14.27 -24.93
CA GLN A 104 0.76 13.25 -25.16
C GLN A 104 1.79 13.18 -24.00
N SER A 105 2.92 12.49 -24.18
CA SER A 105 3.90 12.10 -23.14
C SER A 105 4.68 13.25 -22.49
N GLU A 106 4.12 14.45 -22.39
CA GLU A 106 4.70 15.54 -21.60
C GLU A 106 4.64 15.20 -20.11
N SER A 107 5.74 15.42 -19.40
CA SER A 107 5.77 15.29 -17.94
C SER A 107 4.87 16.36 -17.31
N LEU A 108 3.74 15.93 -16.73
CA LEU A 108 2.78 16.81 -16.10
C LEU A 108 3.34 17.42 -14.81
N GLN A 109 3.06 18.69 -14.56
CA GLN A 109 3.22 19.30 -13.24
C GLN A 109 1.83 19.64 -12.69
N ILE A 110 1.39 18.86 -11.71
CA ILE A 110 0.10 19.04 -11.06
C ILE A 110 0.33 19.85 -9.79
N LYS A 111 -0.28 21.03 -9.71
CA LYS A 111 -0.09 21.97 -8.60
C LYS A 111 -1.32 21.97 -7.70
N LEU A 112 -1.18 21.52 -6.47
CA LEU A 112 -2.27 21.53 -5.49
C LEU A 112 -2.15 22.73 -4.55
N ASN A 113 -3.28 23.33 -4.20
CA ASN A 113 -3.33 24.42 -3.23
C ASN A 113 -3.46 23.83 -1.81
N LYS A 114 -2.57 24.23 -0.92
CA LYS A 114 -2.69 23.90 0.50
C LYS A 114 -3.97 24.51 1.08
N GLU A 115 -4.74 23.71 1.80
CA GLU A 115 -5.94 24.19 2.49
C GLU A 115 -5.54 25.07 3.67
N LYS A 116 -6.31 26.14 3.90
CA LYS A 116 -5.99 27.15 4.94
C LYS A 116 -6.02 26.57 6.36
N ASP A 117 -6.74 25.46 6.57
CA ASP A 117 -6.88 24.78 7.86
C ASP A 117 -5.87 23.60 8.04
N ALA A 118 -4.94 23.40 7.11
CA ALA A 118 -4.09 22.19 7.04
C ALA A 118 -2.73 22.27 7.75
N GLU A 119 -2.47 23.26 8.59
CA GLU A 119 -1.21 23.37 9.33
C GLU A 119 -1.17 22.40 10.53
N ILE A 120 -0.88 21.12 10.25
CA ILE A 120 -0.43 20.17 11.26
C ILE A 120 0.94 19.66 10.79
N LEU A 121 1.99 20.30 11.29
CA LEU A 121 3.38 19.88 11.08
C LEU A 121 3.72 18.75 12.06
N LEU A 122 4.29 17.67 11.52
CA LEU A 122 4.85 16.57 12.28
C LEU A 122 6.25 17.00 12.77
N ASN A 123 6.32 17.73 13.87
CA ASN A 123 7.60 17.95 14.56
C ASN A 123 7.75 16.91 15.67
N GLU A 124 8.91 16.24 15.71
CA GLU A 124 9.32 15.25 16.72
C GLU A 124 9.51 15.84 18.14
N THR A 125 8.84 16.95 18.46
CA THR A 125 8.93 17.58 19.77
C THR A 125 7.53 17.96 20.22
N ILE A 126 6.99 17.11 21.08
CA ILE A 126 5.68 17.25 21.72
C ILE A 126 5.71 18.52 22.59
N VAL A 127 4.86 19.51 22.29
CA VAL A 127 4.50 20.56 23.24
C VAL A 127 2.99 20.55 23.46
N VAL A 128 2.63 20.31 24.73
CA VAL A 128 1.29 20.20 25.30
C VAL A 128 0.71 21.60 25.54
N SER A 129 -0.50 21.86 25.03
CA SER A 129 -1.46 22.87 25.53
C SER A 129 -2.70 22.87 24.59
N SER A 130 -3.96 23.10 24.96
CA SER A 130 -4.63 23.51 26.20
C SER A 130 -6.13 23.15 26.11
N LYS A 131 -6.76 22.93 27.27
CA LYS A 131 -8.21 22.69 27.45
C LYS A 131 -9.05 23.87 26.95
N LYS A 132 -9.90 23.65 25.95
CA LYS A 132 -11.16 24.40 25.77
C LYS A 132 -12.31 23.39 25.66
N LYS A 133 -13.22 23.41 26.65
CA LYS A 133 -14.52 22.74 26.57
C LYS A 133 -15.32 23.39 25.44
N SER A 134 -15.29 22.75 24.27
CA SER A 134 -16.19 23.02 23.16
C SER A 134 -17.20 21.86 23.09
N ASN A 135 -18.42 22.11 22.60
CA ASN A 135 -19.44 21.11 22.24
C ASN A 135 -18.99 20.16 21.09
N THR A 136 -17.70 19.88 21.01
CA THR A 136 -17.07 19.07 20.00
C THR A 136 -16.75 17.70 20.59
N LEU A 137 -16.98 16.65 19.80
CA LEU A 137 -16.66 15.28 20.20
C LEU A 137 -15.20 15.19 20.65
N SER A 138 -14.99 14.50 21.78
CA SER A 138 -13.65 14.15 22.27
C SER A 138 -12.98 13.15 21.32
N ALA A 139 -11.64 13.07 21.35
CA ALA A 139 -10.89 12.08 20.56
C ALA A 139 -11.40 10.64 20.80
N LYS A 140 -11.64 10.28 22.07
CA LYS A 140 -12.20 8.98 22.45
C LYS A 140 -13.59 8.73 21.85
N ALA A 141 -14.47 9.74 21.85
CA ALA A 141 -15.80 9.62 21.26
C ALA A 141 -15.74 9.46 19.74
N ILE A 142 -14.82 10.17 19.07
CA ILE A 142 -14.60 10.05 17.62
C ILE A 142 -14.11 8.63 17.28
N LEU A 143 -13.14 8.08 18.02
CA LEU A 143 -12.65 6.71 17.81
C LEU A 143 -13.73 5.65 18.06
N SER A 144 -14.54 5.80 19.11
CA SER A 144 -15.66 4.89 19.38
C SER A 144 -16.62 4.86 18.18
N ARG A 145 -17.01 6.05 17.68
CA ARG A 145 -17.90 6.15 16.52
C ARG A 145 -17.26 5.58 15.25
N ALA A 146 -15.96 5.79 15.05
CA ALA A 146 -15.25 5.21 13.91
C ALA A 146 -15.30 3.68 13.95
N LYS A 147 -15.00 3.08 15.11
CA LYS A 147 -15.12 1.63 15.33
C LYS A 147 -16.54 1.12 15.08
N GLU A 148 -17.54 1.78 15.65
CA GLU A 148 -18.95 1.42 15.48
C GLU A 148 -19.41 1.47 14.01
N ASN A 149 -18.84 2.37 13.20
CA ASN A 149 -19.18 2.54 11.79
C ASN A 149 -18.33 1.69 10.83
N ILE A 150 -17.36 0.88 11.28
CA ILE A 150 -16.53 0.05 10.37
C ILE A 150 -17.40 -0.81 9.45
N LYS A 151 -18.40 -1.53 10.00
CA LYS A 151 -19.29 -2.39 9.18
C LYS A 151 -20.08 -1.64 8.12
N LYS A 152 -20.37 -0.35 8.36
CA LYS A 152 -21.11 0.51 7.43
C LYS A 152 -20.20 1.11 6.37
N ASN A 153 -19.00 1.52 6.78
CA ASN A 153 -18.08 2.29 5.94
C ASN A 153 -17.21 1.41 5.05
N TYR A 154 -16.89 0.18 5.45
CA TYR A 154 -16.01 -0.72 4.69
C TYR A 154 -16.80 -1.85 4.05
N TYR A 155 -16.34 -2.34 2.90
CA TYR A 155 -17.07 -3.34 2.14
C TYR A 155 -17.12 -4.70 2.86
N GLN A 156 -18.31 -5.25 3.09
CA GLN A 156 -18.53 -6.44 3.94
C GLN A 156 -18.80 -7.75 3.16
N LYS A 157 -18.79 -7.71 1.82
CA LYS A 157 -19.10 -8.85 0.96
C LYS A 157 -17.82 -9.39 0.29
N PRO A 158 -17.85 -10.59 -0.31
CA PRO A 158 -16.71 -11.09 -1.09
C PRO A 158 -16.25 -10.09 -2.15
N PHE A 159 -14.95 -9.88 -2.29
CA PHE A 159 -14.36 -9.05 -3.34
C PHE A 159 -12.95 -9.53 -3.70
N ASN A 160 -12.49 -9.14 -4.89
CA ASN A 160 -11.07 -9.17 -5.24
C ASN A 160 -10.50 -7.77 -5.20
N GLN A 161 -9.22 -7.70 -4.84
CA GLN A 161 -8.45 -6.48 -4.93
C GLN A 161 -7.05 -6.79 -5.46
N LYS A 162 -6.70 -6.11 -6.54
CA LYS A 162 -5.41 -6.25 -7.18
C LYS A 162 -4.46 -5.21 -6.60
N PHE A 163 -3.26 -5.65 -6.25
CA PHE A 163 -2.22 -4.82 -5.67
C PHE A 163 -0.91 -4.91 -6.44
N PHE A 164 -0.24 -3.78 -6.57
CA PHE A 164 1.19 -3.72 -6.78
C PHE A 164 1.88 -3.79 -5.41
N PHE A 165 2.88 -4.65 -5.27
CA PHE A 165 3.69 -4.75 -4.06
C PHE A 165 5.18 -4.67 -4.41
N ARG A 166 5.92 -3.84 -3.70
CA ARG A 166 7.38 -3.73 -3.80
C ARG A 166 8.00 -3.97 -2.43
N ALA A 167 9.05 -4.79 -2.40
CA ALA A 167 9.87 -5.00 -1.23
C ALA A 167 11.32 -4.67 -1.56
N GLN A 168 11.86 -3.68 -0.85
CA GLN A 168 13.25 -3.26 -0.99
C GLN A 168 13.95 -3.38 0.35
N THR A 169 15.15 -3.96 0.37
CA THR A 169 16.01 -3.98 1.55
C THR A 169 17.41 -3.55 1.13
N LYS A 170 17.98 -2.59 1.86
CA LYS A 170 19.39 -2.22 1.76
C LYS A 170 20.11 -2.57 3.04
N LYS A 171 21.27 -3.21 2.91
CA LYS A 171 22.24 -3.37 3.98
C LYS A 171 23.47 -2.55 3.65
N ASP A 172 23.86 -1.65 4.55
CA ASP A 172 24.99 -0.74 4.37
C ASP A 172 24.97 -0.02 3.01
N SER A 173 23.79 0.49 2.64
CA SER A 173 23.48 1.17 1.36
C SER A 173 23.46 0.29 0.10
N VAL A 174 23.70 -1.02 0.21
CA VAL A 174 23.64 -1.97 -0.92
C VAL A 174 22.31 -2.72 -0.91
N PHE A 175 21.62 -2.78 -2.05
CA PHE A 175 20.38 -3.55 -2.16
C PHE A 175 20.66 -5.05 -1.99
N THR A 176 20.01 -5.66 -1.00
CA THR A 176 20.00 -7.11 -0.78
C THR A 176 18.68 -7.73 -1.24
N ILE A 177 17.60 -6.94 -1.29
CA ILE A 177 16.29 -7.32 -1.83
C ILE A 177 15.77 -6.15 -2.67
N ASN A 178 15.29 -6.45 -3.88
CA ASN A 178 14.52 -5.52 -4.70
C ASN A 178 13.57 -6.34 -5.58
N GLU A 179 12.43 -6.71 -5.00
CA GLU A 179 11.42 -7.55 -5.61
C GLU A 179 10.14 -6.74 -5.84
N GLU A 180 9.48 -6.95 -6.97
CA GLU A 180 8.18 -6.35 -7.28
C GLU A 180 7.21 -7.44 -7.75
N ALA A 181 5.96 -7.35 -7.29
CA ALA A 181 4.91 -8.26 -7.67
C ALA A 181 3.61 -7.52 -7.97
N SER A 182 2.81 -8.10 -8.85
CA SER A 182 1.39 -7.81 -8.93
C SER A 182 0.62 -9.00 -8.38
N ILE A 183 -0.25 -8.74 -7.42
CA ILE A 183 -0.90 -9.74 -6.58
C ILE A 183 -2.40 -9.52 -6.68
N ASP A 184 -3.13 -10.54 -7.10
CA ASP A 184 -4.59 -10.53 -6.96
C ASP A 184 -4.96 -11.16 -5.63
N THR A 185 -5.93 -10.58 -4.95
CA THR A 185 -6.38 -11.05 -3.63
C THR A 185 -7.85 -11.38 -3.63
N TYR A 186 -8.26 -12.22 -2.69
CA TYR A 186 -9.65 -12.57 -2.47
C TYR A 186 -9.93 -12.50 -0.97
N SER A 187 -10.89 -11.65 -0.61
CA SER A 187 -11.44 -11.61 0.75
C SER A 187 -12.87 -12.16 0.72
N PRO A 188 -13.11 -13.41 1.17
CA PRO A 188 -14.45 -14.00 1.18
C PRO A 188 -15.42 -13.33 2.17
N LYS A 189 -14.91 -12.60 3.16
CA LYS A 189 -15.71 -12.00 4.25
C LYS A 189 -15.72 -10.48 4.22
N GLY A 190 -15.23 -9.88 3.15
CA GLY A 190 -15.05 -8.43 3.07
C GLY A 190 -13.94 -7.93 3.98
N ILE A 191 -13.89 -6.61 4.17
CA ILE A 191 -12.98 -5.94 5.09
C ILE A 191 -13.58 -6.03 6.49
N LYS A 192 -13.08 -7.00 7.25
CA LYS A 192 -13.58 -7.33 8.58
C LYS A 192 -12.41 -7.56 9.51
N VAL A 193 -12.45 -6.87 10.65
CA VAL A 193 -11.51 -7.06 11.74
C VAL A 193 -11.65 -8.47 12.35
N SER A 194 -10.53 -9.14 12.58
CA SER A 194 -10.44 -10.45 13.22
C SER A 194 -9.14 -10.62 14.01
N ASP A 195 -9.10 -11.60 14.92
CA ASP A 195 -7.88 -11.98 15.66
C ASP A 195 -6.80 -12.57 14.74
N ASP A 196 -7.23 -13.23 13.66
CA ASP A 196 -6.37 -13.81 12.62
C ASP A 196 -6.79 -13.26 11.25
N ALA A 197 -6.23 -12.09 10.93
CA ALA A 197 -6.46 -11.41 9.66
C ALA A 197 -6.00 -12.26 8.46
N ALA A 198 -5.02 -13.16 8.64
CA ALA A 198 -4.50 -14.00 7.57
C ALA A 198 -5.45 -15.16 7.23
N ALA A 199 -6.13 -15.75 8.22
CA ALA A 199 -7.02 -16.91 8.01
C ALA A 199 -8.16 -16.68 7.01
N ASN A 200 -8.54 -15.44 6.73
CA ASN A 200 -9.63 -15.10 5.82
C ASN A 200 -9.18 -14.19 4.68
N TYR A 201 -7.91 -14.27 4.29
CA TYR A 201 -7.35 -13.49 3.20
C TYR A 201 -6.47 -14.37 2.30
N PHE A 202 -6.78 -14.35 1.01
CA PHE A 202 -6.13 -15.21 0.01
C PHE A 202 -5.50 -14.34 -1.08
N GLY A 203 -4.50 -14.86 -1.77
CA GLY A 203 -3.92 -14.15 -2.90
C GLY A 203 -3.11 -15.05 -3.83
N GLU A 204 -2.87 -14.57 -5.04
CA GLU A 204 -2.04 -15.22 -6.05
C GLU A 204 -1.14 -14.16 -6.70
N ILE A 205 0.13 -14.47 -6.87
CA ILE A 205 1.07 -13.60 -7.58
C ILE A 205 0.84 -13.77 -9.08
N LEU A 206 0.38 -12.72 -9.74
CA LEU A 206 0.13 -12.69 -11.18
C LEU A 206 1.42 -12.45 -11.98
N GLN A 207 2.29 -11.59 -11.45
CA GLN A 207 3.56 -11.19 -12.06
C GLN A 207 4.59 -10.95 -10.97
N PHE A 208 5.84 -11.25 -11.28
CA PHE A 208 6.98 -11.09 -10.38
C PHE A 208 8.20 -10.68 -11.19
N ARG A 209 8.98 -9.74 -10.67
CA ARG A 209 10.31 -9.41 -11.18
C ARG A 209 11.26 -9.05 -10.05
N LYS A 210 12.55 -9.25 -10.29
CA LYS A 210 13.63 -8.85 -9.39
C LYS A 210 14.60 -7.91 -10.11
N LYS A 211 15.11 -6.93 -9.38
CA LYS A 211 16.07 -5.93 -9.90
C LYS A 211 17.50 -6.16 -9.39
N VAL A 212 17.70 -7.16 -8.55
CA VAL A 212 19.00 -7.63 -8.06
C VAL A 212 19.07 -9.15 -8.23
N ASP A 213 20.27 -9.70 -8.31
CA ASP A 213 20.47 -11.14 -8.55
C ASP A 213 19.95 -12.00 -7.39
N SER A 214 19.96 -11.46 -6.17
CA SER A 214 19.44 -12.10 -4.97
C SER A 214 17.92 -12.16 -4.94
N GLU A 215 17.41 -13.36 -4.69
CA GLU A 215 16.01 -13.62 -4.36
C GLU A 215 16.00 -14.26 -2.97
N THR A 216 15.15 -13.77 -2.08
CA THR A 216 15.02 -14.41 -0.76
C THR A 216 14.06 -15.59 -0.84
N ILE A 217 14.47 -16.76 -0.37
CA ILE A 217 13.55 -17.92 -0.25
C ILE A 217 12.75 -17.89 1.07
N GLU A 218 13.01 -16.89 1.92
CA GLU A 218 12.33 -16.75 3.20
C GLU A 218 10.89 -16.25 3.00
N ASN A 219 9.93 -17.00 3.55
CA ASN A 219 8.50 -16.75 3.38
C ASN A 219 8.03 -15.38 3.91
N TRP A 220 8.79 -14.77 4.82
CA TRP A 220 8.45 -13.49 5.47
C TRP A 220 9.36 -12.33 5.02
N LYS A 221 10.13 -12.49 3.94
CA LYS A 221 10.93 -11.41 3.34
C LYS A 221 10.60 -11.23 1.87
N GLY A 222 11.04 -10.10 1.31
CA GLY A 222 10.72 -9.74 -0.06
C GLY A 222 9.20 -9.69 -0.25
N ILE A 223 8.70 -10.23 -1.36
CA ILE A 223 7.25 -10.30 -1.63
C ILE A 223 6.47 -11.10 -0.57
N GLY A 224 7.13 -12.01 0.16
CA GLY A 224 6.51 -12.71 1.29
C GLY A 224 6.04 -11.78 2.42
N TYR A 225 6.66 -10.59 2.54
CA TYR A 225 6.23 -9.56 3.49
C TYR A 225 4.86 -8.94 3.16
N PHE A 226 4.31 -9.17 1.97
CA PHE A 226 2.97 -8.71 1.59
C PHE A 226 1.90 -9.15 2.59
N GLY A 227 1.98 -10.40 3.05
CA GLY A 227 1.11 -10.90 4.11
C GLY A 227 1.17 -9.96 5.32
N VAL A 228 2.39 -9.61 5.76
CA VAL A 228 2.64 -8.77 6.95
C VAL A 228 1.93 -7.44 6.90
N VAL A 229 2.06 -6.75 5.77
CA VAL A 229 1.38 -5.47 5.56
C VAL A 229 -0.14 -5.63 5.61
N ILE A 230 -0.69 -6.72 5.05
CA ILE A 230 -2.13 -6.98 5.09
C ILE A 230 -2.63 -7.29 6.51
N PHE A 231 -1.96 -8.17 7.27
CA PHE A 231 -2.44 -8.49 8.63
C PHE A 231 -2.19 -7.40 9.67
N ARG A 232 -1.28 -6.46 9.42
CA ARG A 232 -1.15 -5.24 10.24
C ARG A 232 -2.11 -4.13 9.83
N ASN A 233 -2.90 -4.32 8.78
CA ASN A 233 -3.89 -3.34 8.38
C ASN A 233 -4.93 -3.13 9.51
N ILE A 234 -5.13 -1.86 9.91
CA ILE A 234 -5.98 -1.52 11.06
C ILE A 234 -7.45 -1.93 10.84
N MET A 235 -7.87 -2.15 9.59
CA MET A 235 -9.22 -2.59 9.24
C MET A 235 -9.39 -4.11 9.15
N LEU A 236 -8.30 -4.88 9.31
CA LEU A 236 -8.31 -6.34 9.25
C LEU A 236 -7.89 -7.01 10.58
N SER A 237 -7.05 -6.34 11.37
CA SER A 237 -6.63 -6.81 12.68
C SER A 237 -7.32 -6.03 13.81
N ASN A 238 -7.49 -6.67 14.97
CA ASN A 238 -7.91 -6.02 16.21
C ASN A 238 -6.73 -5.61 17.10
N GLN A 239 -5.50 -5.88 16.69
CA GLN A 239 -4.31 -5.58 17.47
C GLN A 239 -3.88 -4.12 17.30
N ASN A 240 -4.75 -3.18 17.67
CA ASN A 240 -4.54 -1.75 17.43
C ASN A 240 -5.33 -0.84 18.38
N LEU A 241 -5.00 0.45 18.25
CA LEU A 241 -5.67 1.62 18.84
C LEU A 241 -7.20 1.53 18.96
N LEU A 242 -7.94 1.00 17.98
CA LEU A 242 -9.41 1.00 17.99
C LEU A 242 -9.98 -0.03 18.98
N TYR A 243 -9.21 -1.04 19.33
CA TYR A 243 -9.64 -2.12 20.22
C TYR A 243 -8.97 -2.02 21.59
N GLU A 244 -7.73 -1.55 21.66
CA GLU A 244 -6.95 -1.41 22.89
C GLU A 244 -6.83 0.05 23.40
N THR A 245 -7.91 0.84 23.29
CA THR A 245 -7.90 2.30 23.58
C THR A 245 -7.50 2.73 25.00
N LYS A 246 -7.42 1.82 25.99
CA LYS A 246 -7.27 2.18 27.41
C LYS A 246 -5.91 2.80 27.73
N ASP A 247 -4.86 2.29 27.10
CA ASP A 247 -3.48 2.67 27.38
C ASP A 247 -2.96 3.78 26.44
N PHE A 248 -3.86 4.37 25.65
CA PHE A 248 -3.52 5.46 24.74
C PHE A 248 -3.89 6.82 25.32
N GLU A 249 -2.91 7.71 25.39
CA GLU A 249 -3.19 9.14 25.46
C GLU A 249 -3.63 9.62 24.08
N LEU A 250 -4.78 10.30 24.00
CA LEU A 250 -5.41 10.74 22.76
C LEU A 250 -5.58 12.25 22.75
N LYS A 251 -5.13 12.90 21.67
CA LYS A 251 -5.33 14.34 21.48
C LYS A 251 -5.98 14.60 20.13
N LYS A 252 -7.07 15.37 20.16
CA LYS A 252 -7.71 15.88 18.94
C LYS A 252 -6.96 17.13 18.52
N GLU A 253 -6.13 17.00 17.50
CA GLU A 253 -5.29 18.09 16.99
C GLU A 253 -6.12 19.14 16.24
N GLY A 254 -7.16 18.69 15.53
CA GLY A 254 -8.03 19.58 14.79
C GLY A 254 -8.79 18.87 13.69
N THR A 255 -8.98 19.58 12.58
CA THR A 255 -9.54 19.02 11.34
C THR A 255 -8.70 19.47 10.15
N THR A 256 -8.59 18.63 9.13
CA THR A 256 -7.98 18.94 7.84
C THR A 256 -8.87 18.41 6.71
N THR A 257 -8.37 18.43 5.47
CA THR A 257 -9.03 17.88 4.29
C THR A 257 -8.24 16.71 3.71
N TYR A 258 -8.94 15.67 3.27
CA TYR A 258 -8.37 14.58 2.48
C TYR A 258 -9.44 14.01 1.56
N GLY A 259 -9.14 13.80 0.27
CA GLY A 259 -10.14 13.34 -0.70
C GLY A 259 -11.32 14.31 -0.88
N GLY A 260 -11.10 15.61 -0.70
CA GLY A 260 -12.16 16.63 -0.72
C GLY A 260 -13.12 16.60 0.49
N LYS A 261 -12.82 15.79 1.51
CA LYS A 261 -13.64 15.63 2.70
C LYS A 261 -12.96 16.19 3.93
N LYS A 262 -13.75 16.74 4.85
CA LYS A 262 -13.27 17.18 6.16
C LYS A 262 -13.01 15.97 7.05
N VAL A 263 -11.84 15.93 7.66
CA VAL A 263 -11.39 14.83 8.52
C VAL A 263 -10.90 15.36 9.86
N TYR A 264 -11.27 14.71 10.95
CA TYR A 264 -10.62 14.87 12.24
C TYR A 264 -9.19 14.34 12.18
N VAL A 265 -8.29 15.01 12.89
CA VAL A 265 -6.91 14.55 13.12
C VAL A 265 -6.75 14.24 14.59
N ILE A 266 -6.48 12.98 14.91
CA ILE A 266 -6.25 12.52 16.28
C ILE A 266 -4.84 11.96 16.36
N SER A 267 -4.02 12.55 17.22
CA SER A 267 -2.73 11.98 17.61
C SER A 267 -2.92 11.03 18.79
N PHE A 268 -2.04 10.04 18.88
CA PHE A 268 -2.02 9.09 19.98
C PHE A 268 -0.60 8.78 20.44
N THR A 269 -0.46 8.51 21.75
CA THR A 269 0.74 7.96 22.38
C THR A 269 0.33 6.74 23.18
N ASN A 270 0.93 5.58 22.88
CA ASN A 270 0.72 4.37 23.64
C ASN A 270 1.62 4.36 24.89
N LEU A 271 0.99 4.41 26.07
CA LEU A 271 1.66 4.47 27.36
C LEU A 271 2.10 3.09 27.88
N ALA A 272 1.50 2.01 27.36
CA ALA A 272 1.85 0.64 27.70
C ALA A 272 1.83 -0.27 26.46
N PRO A 273 2.80 -0.12 25.54
CA PRO A 273 2.85 -0.92 24.33
C PRO A 273 2.90 -2.41 24.59
N SER A 274 2.07 -3.14 23.86
CA SER A 274 1.95 -4.59 23.86
C SER A 274 1.61 -5.09 22.46
N VAL A 275 1.79 -6.40 22.20
CA VAL A 275 1.43 -7.04 20.93
C VAL A 275 -0.01 -6.74 20.51
N PHE A 276 -0.95 -6.66 21.46
CA PHE A 276 -2.36 -6.36 21.18
C PHE A 276 -2.62 -4.90 20.84
N SER A 277 -1.78 -3.99 21.31
CA SER A 277 -1.97 -2.55 21.07
C SER A 277 -1.22 -2.04 19.83
N THR A 278 -0.17 -2.74 19.41
CA THR A 278 0.71 -2.31 18.32
C THR A 278 0.76 -3.27 17.13
N GLY A 279 0.40 -4.55 17.30
CA GLY A 279 0.57 -5.58 16.27
C GLY A 279 2.00 -6.11 16.13
N PHE A 280 2.92 -5.75 17.05
CA PHE A 280 4.32 -6.20 17.05
C PHE A 280 4.60 -7.10 18.25
N GLY A 281 4.83 -8.39 17.97
CA GLY A 281 4.98 -9.43 19.00
C GLY A 281 6.42 -9.77 19.37
N ASN A 282 7.33 -9.85 18.39
CA ASN A 282 8.72 -10.24 18.65
C ASN A 282 9.70 -9.52 17.70
N PRO A 283 10.56 -8.62 18.19
CA PRO A 283 10.53 -8.08 19.55
C PRO A 283 9.25 -7.26 19.81
N GLY A 284 8.82 -7.21 21.07
CA GLY A 284 7.69 -6.36 21.48
C GLY A 284 8.06 -4.87 21.36
N SER A 285 7.05 -4.01 21.31
CA SER A 285 7.24 -2.55 21.22
C SER A 285 7.74 -1.91 22.52
N GLN A 286 8.66 -0.96 22.40
CA GLN A 286 9.09 -0.05 23.48
C GLN A 286 8.21 1.21 23.52
N SER A 287 7.89 1.76 22.34
CA SER A 287 7.01 2.93 22.20
C SER A 287 6.19 2.83 20.93
N ALA A 288 5.02 3.45 20.92
CA ALA A 288 4.21 3.61 19.72
C ALA A 288 3.46 4.95 19.77
N ILE A 289 3.65 5.76 18.73
CA ILE A 289 2.96 7.04 18.55
C ILE A 289 2.38 7.11 17.15
N GLY A 290 1.44 8.02 16.90
CA GLY A 290 0.94 8.19 15.55
C GLY A 290 -0.28 9.07 15.43
N PHE A 291 -0.91 8.97 14.26
CA PHE A 291 -2.07 9.75 13.88
C PHE A 291 -3.13 8.87 13.23
N ILE A 292 -4.40 9.21 13.45
CA ILE A 292 -5.54 8.63 12.74
C ILE A 292 -6.45 9.74 12.22
N TYR A 293 -6.83 9.60 10.96
CA TYR A 293 -7.60 10.58 10.21
C TYR A 293 -8.98 10.01 9.93
N ILE A 294 -10.01 10.70 10.40
CA ILE A 294 -11.38 10.18 10.46
C ILE A 294 -12.34 11.21 9.87
N GLU A 295 -13.12 10.84 8.86
CA GLU A 295 -14.14 11.72 8.28
C GLU A 295 -15.10 12.27 9.33
N THR A 296 -15.44 13.56 9.23
CA THR A 296 -16.34 14.19 10.20
C THR A 296 -17.77 13.70 10.12
N ASP A 297 -18.19 13.24 8.93
CA ASP A 297 -19.60 12.96 8.64
C ASP A 297 -19.90 11.45 8.75
N SER A 298 -19.05 10.62 8.14
CA SER A 298 -19.22 9.17 8.10
C SER A 298 -18.51 8.43 9.24
N PHE A 299 -17.55 9.10 9.92
CA PHE A 299 -16.58 8.47 10.82
C PHE A 299 -15.72 7.37 10.15
N ALA A 300 -15.59 7.37 8.83
CA ALA A 300 -14.67 6.47 8.12
C ALA A 300 -13.21 6.85 8.40
N ILE A 301 -12.36 5.84 8.62
CA ILE A 301 -10.91 6.06 8.76
C ILE A 301 -10.32 6.10 7.36
N VAL A 302 -9.70 7.22 7.02
CA VAL A 302 -9.16 7.44 5.67
C VAL A 302 -7.65 7.36 5.62
N LYS A 303 -6.99 7.57 6.77
CA LYS A 303 -5.55 7.40 6.93
C LYS A 303 -5.19 7.00 8.37
N PHE A 304 -4.18 6.17 8.51
CA PHE A 304 -3.55 5.79 9.77
C PHE A 304 -2.03 5.84 9.62
N GLU A 305 -1.35 6.46 10.57
CA GLU A 305 0.10 6.55 10.63
C GLU A 305 0.57 6.10 12.01
N GLN A 306 1.63 5.31 12.06
CA GLN A 306 2.21 4.82 13.30
C GLN A 306 3.73 4.78 13.19
N TYR A 307 4.41 5.24 14.23
CA TYR A 307 5.83 5.05 14.45
C TYR A 307 6.02 4.20 15.70
N VAL A 308 6.79 3.13 15.58
CA VAL A 308 7.05 2.15 16.64
C VAL A 308 8.54 1.98 16.82
N VAL A 309 9.02 2.13 18.04
CA VAL A 309 10.37 1.68 18.42
C VAL A 309 10.21 0.33 19.11
N LEU A 310 10.97 -0.68 18.67
CA LEU A 310 10.94 -2.01 19.27
C LEU A 310 11.95 -2.11 20.41
N ASN A 311 11.67 -3.01 21.37
CA ASN A 311 12.64 -3.35 22.38
C ASN A 311 13.88 -3.97 21.73
N ARG A 312 15.05 -3.60 22.23
CA ARG A 312 16.33 -4.20 21.82
C ARG A 312 16.27 -5.72 21.97
N ASN A 313 16.59 -6.46 20.91
CA ASN A 313 16.65 -7.92 20.90
C ASN A 313 18.05 -8.43 20.57
N ARG A 314 18.37 -9.65 20.98
CA ARG A 314 19.59 -10.33 20.53
C ARG A 314 19.36 -10.98 19.17
N SER A 315 20.41 -11.02 18.36
CA SER A 315 20.43 -11.82 17.13
C SER A 315 20.34 -13.30 17.48
N ASN A 316 19.58 -14.06 16.69
CA ASN A 316 19.50 -15.52 16.83
C ASN A 316 20.79 -16.22 16.40
N ASP A 317 21.59 -15.57 15.54
CA ASP A 317 22.78 -16.17 14.93
C ASP A 317 24.06 -15.87 15.72
N ASN A 318 24.06 -14.81 16.56
CA ASN A 318 25.24 -14.38 17.29
C ASN A 318 24.86 -13.61 18.58
N ASP A 319 25.21 -14.17 19.73
CA ASP A 319 24.96 -13.58 21.06
C ASP A 319 25.68 -12.25 21.32
N ASP A 320 26.76 -11.96 20.59
CA ASP A 320 27.43 -10.67 20.65
C ASP A 320 26.67 -9.58 19.90
N ILE A 321 25.62 -9.91 19.15
CA ILE A 321 24.89 -8.94 18.34
C ILE A 321 23.54 -8.61 18.99
N VAL A 322 23.32 -7.31 19.21
CA VAL A 322 22.00 -6.76 19.54
C VAL A 322 21.48 -5.92 18.38
N ILE A 323 20.17 -5.96 18.20
CA ILE A 323 19.45 -5.31 17.12
C ILE A 323 18.53 -4.26 17.75
N GLU A 324 18.56 -3.06 17.19
CA GLU A 324 17.63 -1.99 17.50
C GLU A 324 16.84 -1.65 16.25
N SER A 325 15.51 -1.72 16.35
CA SER A 325 14.64 -1.52 15.20
C SER A 325 13.56 -0.48 15.46
N SER A 326 13.29 0.34 14.46
CA SER A 326 12.16 1.25 14.41
C SER A 326 11.34 0.98 13.15
N LEU A 327 10.04 1.25 13.22
CA LEU A 327 9.10 1.02 12.13
C LEU A 327 8.21 2.23 11.96
N LYS A 328 8.05 2.67 10.71
CA LYS A 328 7.10 3.70 10.31
C LYS A 328 6.10 3.09 9.34
N MET A 329 4.83 3.20 9.66
CA MET A 329 3.73 2.64 8.90
C MET A 329 2.75 3.73 8.50
N THR A 330 2.34 3.74 7.23
CA THR A 330 1.25 4.57 6.71
C THR A 330 0.24 3.67 6.02
N GLN A 331 -1.04 3.85 6.30
CA GLN A 331 -2.14 3.14 5.64
C GLN A 331 -3.20 4.16 5.20
N THR A 332 -3.64 4.12 3.96
CA THR A 332 -4.72 4.96 3.43
C THR A 332 -5.85 4.12 2.87
N TYR A 333 -7.05 4.69 2.80
CA TYR A 333 -8.24 4.02 2.32
C TYR A 333 -8.97 4.88 1.29
N LYS A 334 -9.41 4.26 0.19
CA LYS A 334 -10.13 4.94 -0.90
C LYS A 334 -11.59 4.52 -0.91
N ASN A 335 -12.48 5.47 -1.20
CA ASN A 335 -13.90 5.21 -1.35
C ASN A 335 -14.21 4.74 -2.78
N VAL A 336 -14.84 3.58 -2.89
CA VAL A 336 -15.36 3.02 -4.14
C VAL A 336 -16.81 2.60 -3.91
N ASN A 337 -17.73 3.17 -4.68
CA ASN A 337 -19.16 2.88 -4.58
C ASN A 337 -19.70 2.98 -3.14
N GLY A 338 -19.31 4.04 -2.42
CA GLY A 338 -19.76 4.33 -1.06
C GLY A 338 -19.04 3.55 0.05
N HIS A 339 -18.14 2.64 -0.27
CA HIS A 339 -17.40 1.83 0.71
C HIS A 339 -15.89 2.04 0.60
N TYR A 340 -15.19 1.94 1.72
CA TYR A 340 -13.74 2.07 1.78
C TYR A 340 -13.04 0.73 1.55
N PHE A 341 -11.93 0.81 0.81
CA PHE A 341 -10.99 -0.28 0.54
C PHE A 341 -9.56 0.19 0.85
N ILE A 342 -8.64 -0.77 1.03
CA ILE A 342 -7.20 -0.46 1.17
C ILE A 342 -6.77 0.33 -0.07
N ASN A 343 -6.06 1.43 0.09
CA ASN A 343 -5.56 2.22 -1.02
C ASN A 343 -4.05 2.09 -1.16
N TYR A 344 -3.34 2.54 -0.13
CA TYR A 344 -1.88 2.46 -0.06
C TYR A 344 -1.45 2.07 1.34
N CYS A 345 -0.45 1.20 1.44
CA CYS A 345 0.25 0.93 2.68
C CYS A 345 1.76 1.04 2.42
N ASN A 346 2.46 1.78 3.27
CA ASN A 346 3.92 1.85 3.28
C ASN A 346 4.42 1.45 4.67
N GLU A 347 5.34 0.50 4.72
CA GLU A 347 6.06 0.13 5.94
C GLU A 347 7.56 0.29 5.72
N LYS A 348 8.18 1.14 6.53
CA LYS A 348 9.62 1.33 6.58
C LYS A 348 10.16 0.76 7.87
N VAL A 349 11.21 -0.03 7.78
CA VAL A 349 11.88 -0.67 8.91
C VAL A 349 13.35 -0.29 8.88
N GLU A 350 13.82 0.34 9.94
CA GLU A 350 15.25 0.54 10.17
C GLU A 350 15.72 -0.46 11.21
N SER A 351 16.90 -1.05 11.01
CA SER A 351 17.52 -1.99 11.95
C SER A 351 19.02 -1.77 12.04
N ASN A 352 19.49 -1.44 13.24
CA ASN A 352 20.91 -1.23 13.53
C ASN A 352 21.45 -2.41 14.34
N TYR A 353 22.55 -2.99 13.88
CA TYR A 353 23.19 -4.15 14.49
C TYR A 353 24.43 -3.69 15.25
N PHE A 354 24.47 -3.90 16.56
CA PHE A 354 25.59 -3.51 17.41
C PHE A 354 26.27 -4.72 18.03
N SER A 355 27.60 -4.67 18.14
CA SER A 355 28.34 -5.63 18.98
C SER A 355 28.22 -5.24 20.45
N VAL A 356 27.92 -6.21 21.30
CA VAL A 356 27.77 -6.06 22.75
C VAL A 356 29.14 -5.89 23.39
N SER A 357 30.12 -6.70 22.99
CA SER A 357 31.48 -6.71 23.54
C SER A 357 32.23 -5.41 23.30
N ASN A 358 32.14 -4.86 22.09
CA ASN A 358 32.90 -3.67 21.70
C ASN A 358 32.04 -2.39 21.55
N LYS A 359 30.71 -2.50 21.69
CA LYS A 359 29.74 -1.39 21.60
C LYS A 359 29.76 -0.61 20.29
N LYS A 360 30.19 -1.24 19.18
CA LYS A 360 30.22 -0.61 17.86
C LYS A 360 29.03 -1.02 17.01
N LEU A 361 28.56 -0.08 16.17
CA LEU A 361 27.67 -0.38 15.06
C LEU A 361 28.43 -1.25 14.04
N LEU A 362 27.84 -2.38 13.69
CA LEU A 362 28.38 -3.36 12.75
C LEU A 362 27.81 -3.15 11.34
N SER A 363 26.50 -2.94 11.26
CA SER A 363 25.78 -2.69 10.01
C SER A 363 24.42 -2.07 10.26
N SER A 364 23.87 -1.43 9.23
CA SER A 364 22.48 -0.94 9.21
C SER A 364 21.73 -1.59 8.06
N GLU A 365 20.51 -2.05 8.34
CA GLU A 365 19.60 -2.61 7.37
C GLU A 365 18.30 -1.81 7.35
N ASN A 366 17.91 -1.33 6.17
CA ASN A 366 16.70 -0.55 5.99
C ASN A 366 15.81 -1.22 4.95
N SER A 367 14.55 -1.47 5.29
CA SER A 367 13.57 -2.11 4.41
C SER A 367 12.37 -1.20 4.16
N ASP A 368 11.97 -1.08 2.90
CA ASP A 368 10.83 -0.29 2.44
C ASP A 368 9.85 -1.21 1.69
N TYR A 369 8.59 -1.21 2.14
CA TYR A 369 7.53 -2.05 1.60
C TYR A 369 6.37 -1.17 1.12
N ASP A 370 6.15 -1.13 -0.19
CA ASP A 370 5.04 -0.39 -0.81
C ASP A 370 3.95 -1.35 -1.26
N LEU A 371 2.71 -1.10 -0.84
CA LEU A 371 1.52 -1.78 -1.30
C LEU A 371 0.54 -0.76 -1.88
N MET A 372 0.19 -0.88 -3.15
CA MET A 372 -0.72 0.03 -3.85
C MET A 372 -1.89 -0.73 -4.47
N SER A 373 -3.12 -0.28 -4.21
CA SER A 373 -4.30 -0.81 -4.89
C SER A 373 -4.34 -0.37 -6.36
N GLU A 374 -4.37 -1.35 -7.27
CA GLU A 374 -4.52 -1.13 -8.70
C GLU A 374 -5.99 -1.16 -9.16
N ASP A 375 -6.77 -2.10 -8.62
CA ASP A 375 -8.15 -2.35 -9.04
C ASP A 375 -8.95 -3.10 -7.96
N ILE A 376 -10.28 -2.96 -8.00
CA ILE A 376 -11.22 -3.60 -7.06
C ILE A 376 -12.39 -4.19 -7.84
N ILE A 377 -12.69 -5.47 -7.63
CA ILE A 377 -13.77 -6.21 -8.32
C ILE A 377 -14.76 -6.73 -7.28
N ILE A 378 -16.01 -6.24 -7.35
CA ILE A 378 -17.08 -6.59 -6.41
C ILE A 378 -18.26 -7.38 -7.03
N GLU A 379 -18.32 -7.46 -8.36
CA GLU A 379 -19.43 -8.15 -9.06
C GLU A 379 -19.02 -9.55 -9.54
N LYS A 380 -17.93 -9.63 -10.33
CA LYS A 380 -17.40 -10.87 -10.89
C LYS A 380 -16.22 -11.38 -10.07
N VAL A 381 -16.51 -11.73 -8.82
CA VAL A 381 -15.49 -12.14 -7.85
C VAL A 381 -14.93 -13.51 -8.21
N SER A 382 -13.61 -13.58 -8.38
CA SER A 382 -12.83 -14.79 -8.60
C SER A 382 -12.36 -15.38 -7.27
N ILE A 383 -12.59 -16.68 -7.06
CA ILE A 383 -12.16 -17.36 -5.83
C ILE A 383 -10.68 -17.70 -5.95
N ILE A 384 -9.89 -17.18 -5.01
CA ILE A 384 -8.47 -17.55 -4.82
C ILE A 384 -8.37 -18.41 -3.55
N LYS A 385 -7.62 -19.52 -3.63
CA LYS A 385 -7.53 -20.50 -2.53
C LYS A 385 -6.20 -20.46 -1.78
N ARG A 386 -5.16 -19.85 -2.36
CA ARG A 386 -3.83 -19.78 -1.75
C ARG A 386 -3.86 -18.79 -0.58
N PRO A 387 -3.53 -19.23 0.65
CA PRO A 387 -3.41 -18.34 1.80
C PRO A 387 -2.34 -17.26 1.58
N ILE A 388 -2.61 -16.04 2.04
CA ILE A 388 -1.71 -14.90 1.82
C ILE A 388 -0.34 -15.05 2.52
N ASP A 389 -0.30 -15.78 3.63
CA ASP A 389 0.90 -16.12 4.39
C ASP A 389 1.73 -17.23 3.73
N ARG A 390 1.31 -17.73 2.57
CA ARG A 390 2.00 -18.76 1.78
C ARG A 390 2.23 -18.34 0.33
N LEU A 391 2.16 -17.04 0.05
CA LEU A 391 2.30 -16.51 -1.32
C LEU A 391 3.61 -16.90 -1.98
N LYS A 392 4.71 -16.94 -1.23
CA LYS A 392 6.05 -17.24 -1.75
C LYS A 392 6.40 -18.73 -1.73
N LEU A 393 5.50 -19.60 -1.25
CA LEU A 393 5.73 -21.05 -1.26
C LEU A 393 5.38 -21.66 -2.63
N ASP A 394 6.38 -22.30 -3.23
CA ASP A 394 6.29 -23.02 -4.52
C ASP A 394 5.92 -22.23 -5.79
N PRO A 395 6.13 -20.90 -5.92
CA PRO A 395 5.82 -20.25 -7.18
C PRO A 395 6.94 -20.45 -8.20
N LYS A 396 6.55 -20.65 -9.46
CA LYS A 396 7.44 -20.54 -10.62
C LYS A 396 6.98 -19.35 -11.45
N PHE A 397 7.84 -18.34 -11.58
CA PHE A 397 7.49 -17.12 -12.29
C PHE A 397 8.24 -17.01 -13.61
N VAL A 398 7.52 -16.56 -14.64
CA VAL A 398 8.11 -16.05 -15.87
C VAL A 398 7.63 -14.61 -16.00
N GLU A 399 8.57 -13.67 -15.94
CA GLU A 399 8.26 -12.25 -16.09
C GLU A 399 7.63 -11.98 -17.46
N ASP A 400 6.49 -11.28 -17.46
CA ASP A 400 5.92 -10.66 -18.66
C ASP A 400 6.32 -9.18 -18.70
N VAL A 401 7.31 -8.86 -19.54
CA VAL A 401 7.79 -7.49 -19.71
C VAL A 401 6.70 -6.55 -20.24
N GLU A 402 5.78 -7.04 -21.08
CA GLU A 402 4.67 -6.24 -21.60
C GLU A 402 3.65 -5.93 -20.51
N TYR A 403 3.45 -6.84 -19.55
CA TYR A 403 2.60 -6.55 -18.40
C TYR A 403 3.09 -5.30 -17.65
N TRP A 404 4.38 -5.24 -17.34
CA TRP A 404 4.96 -4.13 -16.58
C TRP A 404 4.94 -2.80 -17.35
N LYS A 405 4.89 -2.82 -18.68
CA LYS A 405 4.75 -1.59 -19.47
C LYS A 405 3.33 -1.02 -19.43
N ASN A 406 2.33 -1.90 -19.32
CA ASN A 406 0.93 -1.54 -19.55
C ASN A 406 0.06 -1.53 -18.27
N ASN A 407 0.63 -1.89 -17.12
CA ASN A 407 -0.06 -1.88 -15.81
C ASN A 407 0.46 -0.76 -14.91
N ASN A 408 -0.27 -0.50 -13.83
CA ASN A 408 0.00 0.57 -12.89
C ASN A 408 0.87 0.09 -11.73
N PHE A 409 1.86 0.89 -11.35
CA PHE A 409 2.75 0.63 -10.23
C PHE A 409 3.28 1.97 -9.67
N ILE A 410 3.76 1.96 -8.42
CA ILE A 410 4.39 3.15 -7.84
C ILE A 410 5.78 3.34 -8.44
N ILE A 411 6.13 4.56 -8.85
CA ILE A 411 7.49 4.84 -9.33
C ILE A 411 8.49 4.69 -8.19
N GLU A 412 9.61 4.02 -8.45
CA GLU A 412 10.69 3.88 -7.47
C GLU A 412 11.27 5.24 -7.07
N ASN A 413 11.50 5.45 -5.77
CA ASN A 413 12.12 6.67 -5.28
C ASN A 413 13.58 6.74 -5.75
N LYS A 414 14.05 7.93 -6.14
CA LYS A 414 15.47 8.14 -6.50
C LYS A 414 16.40 7.87 -5.32
N LYS A 415 15.91 8.11 -4.09
CA LYS A 415 16.58 7.82 -2.82
C LYS A 415 15.58 7.20 -1.86
N MET A 416 16.00 6.21 -1.08
CA MET A 416 15.20 5.71 0.03
C MET A 416 15.55 6.56 1.25
N GLU A 417 14.62 7.45 1.63
CA GLU A 417 14.67 8.20 2.88
C GLU A 417 13.87 7.42 3.91
N PHE A 418 14.44 7.18 5.09
CA PHE A 418 13.79 6.42 6.17
C PHE A 418 13.25 7.36 7.24
#